data_AF-A0AAW9EBN0-F1
#
_entry.id   AF-A0AAW9EBN0-F1
#
_cell.length_a   1.000
_cell.length_b   1.000
_cell.length_c   1.000
_cell.angle_alpha   90.00
_cell.angle_beta   90.00
_cell.angle_gamma   90.00
#
_symmetry.space_group_name_H-M   'P 1'
#
loop_
_entity.id
_entity.type
_entity.pdbx_description
1 polymer ?
#
loop_
_entity_poly.entity_id
_entity_poly.type
_entity_poly.pdbx_seq_one_letter_code
_entity_poly.pdbx_strand_id
1 'polypeptide(L)'
;LYSDEGGVEHFGVVHWGGNKDSFYVQISGKGCAHVFSGTTPQKIHEWLSFLDITDIKRIDLATDDYDGIFTCEAAKLAYQDDAFYCGKGPKPCKDESLKT
;
A
#
# COMPACT_ATOMS: atom_id res chain seq x y z
N LEU A 1 -12.22 -9.13 15.08
CA LEU A 1 -12.61 -8.78 13.71
C LEU A 1 -13.51 -9.88 13.19
N TYR A 2 -14.79 -9.84 13.55
CA TYR A 2 -15.83 -10.73 13.01
C TYR A 2 -16.97 -9.86 12.51
N SER A 3 -17.62 -10.33 11.44
CA SER A 3 -18.85 -9.78 10.88
C SER A 3 -20.01 -10.62 11.40
N ASP A 4 -21.06 -9.95 11.90
CA ASP A 4 -22.26 -10.59 12.45
C ASP A 4 -23.13 -11.27 11.37
N GLU A 5 -22.84 -11.07 10.08
CA GLU A 5 -23.67 -11.54 8.96
C GLU A 5 -23.18 -12.85 8.31
N GLY A 6 -22.32 -13.62 8.96
CA GLY A 6 -21.89 -14.94 8.47
C GLY A 6 -20.99 -14.92 7.22
N GLY A 7 -20.70 -13.74 6.68
CA GLY A 7 -19.58 -13.52 5.77
C GLY A 7 -18.30 -13.28 6.57
N VAL A 8 -17.27 -14.11 6.40
CA VAL A 8 -15.96 -13.85 7.01
C VAL A 8 -15.23 -12.80 6.16
N GLU A 9 -15.65 -11.54 6.23
CA GLU A 9 -14.86 -10.46 5.62
C GLU A 9 -13.53 -10.29 6.39
N HIS A 10 -12.44 -10.63 5.72
CA HIS A 10 -11.10 -10.57 6.29
C HIS A 10 -10.53 -9.13 6.22
N PHE A 11 -10.62 -8.38 7.32
CA PHE A 11 -10.06 -7.02 7.44
C PHE A 11 -8.55 -6.99 7.78
N GLY A 12 -7.97 -8.14 8.09
CA GLY A 12 -6.58 -8.22 8.50
C GLY A 12 -6.27 -9.52 9.22
N VAL A 13 -5.04 -9.62 9.71
CA VAL A 13 -4.51 -10.79 10.43
C VAL A 13 -3.65 -10.32 11.59
N VAL A 14 -3.69 -11.11 12.68
CA VAL A 14 -2.82 -10.95 13.84
C VAL A 14 -2.10 -12.27 14.04
N HIS A 15 -0.77 -12.20 14.12
CA HIS A 15 0.08 -13.34 14.41
C HIS A 15 0.79 -13.12 15.73
N TRP A 16 1.01 -14.19 16.47
CA TRP A 16 1.76 -14.24 17.72
C TRP A 16 2.77 -15.39 17.67
N GLY A 17 3.88 -15.25 18.40
CA GLY A 17 4.93 -16.29 18.50
C GLY A 17 6.17 -15.99 17.67
N GLY A 18 6.47 -14.71 17.44
CA GLY A 18 7.72 -14.26 16.81
C GLY A 18 8.91 -14.21 17.78
N ASN A 19 10.02 -13.61 17.35
CA ASN A 19 11.16 -13.35 18.22
C ASN A 19 10.71 -12.50 19.42
N LYS A 20 11.10 -12.91 20.64
CA LYS A 20 10.71 -12.28 21.92
C LYS A 20 9.19 -12.20 22.14
N ASP A 21 8.44 -13.23 21.75
CA ASP A 21 6.99 -13.31 21.92
C ASP A 21 6.22 -12.12 21.30
N SER A 22 6.77 -11.57 20.21
CA SER A 22 6.20 -10.41 19.53
C SER A 22 4.91 -10.72 18.76
N PHE A 23 4.11 -9.66 18.57
CA PHE A 23 2.93 -9.67 17.71
C PHE A 23 3.23 -9.04 16.35
N TYR A 24 2.63 -9.59 15.31
CA TYR A 24 2.59 -8.96 13.98
C TYR A 24 1.14 -8.69 13.60
N VAL A 25 0.84 -7.44 13.29
CA VAL A 25 -0.49 -6.98 12.88
C VAL A 25 -0.43 -6.50 11.44
N GLN A 26 -1.31 -7.01 10.60
CA GLN A 26 -1.54 -6.51 9.25
C GLN A 26 -3.01 -6.17 9.08
N ILE A 27 -3.29 -4.96 8.59
CA ILE A 27 -4.62 -4.48 8.26
C ILE A 27 -4.70 -4.36 6.73
N SER A 28 -5.72 -4.95 6.10
CA SER A 28 -5.92 -4.90 4.64
C SER A 28 -6.48 -3.54 4.22
N GLY A 29 -6.50 -3.22 2.92
CA GLY A 29 -7.11 -1.96 2.44
C GLY A 29 -8.58 -1.80 2.89
N LYS A 30 -9.37 -2.88 2.84
CA LYS A 30 -10.72 -2.91 3.40
C LYS A 30 -10.73 -2.67 4.91
N GLY A 31 -9.78 -3.27 5.63
CA GLY A 31 -9.64 -3.06 7.07
C GLY A 31 -9.27 -1.61 7.42
N CYS A 32 -8.39 -0.98 6.64
CA CYS A 32 -8.06 0.42 6.80
C CYS A 32 -9.31 1.30 6.61
N ALA A 33 -10.08 1.08 5.54
CA ALA A 33 -11.34 1.79 5.33
C ALA A 33 -12.30 1.63 6.53
N HIS A 34 -12.43 0.42 7.08
CA HIS A 34 -13.24 0.17 8.27
C HIS A 34 -12.70 0.92 9.51
N VAL A 35 -11.40 0.84 9.80
CA VAL A 35 -10.78 1.55 10.94
C VAL A 35 -10.98 3.06 10.81
N PHE A 36 -10.72 3.63 9.64
CA PHE A 36 -10.86 5.07 9.39
C PHE A 36 -12.33 5.53 9.30
N SER A 37 -13.30 4.62 9.19
CA SER A 37 -14.73 5.00 9.26
C SER A 37 -15.17 5.47 10.65
N GLY A 38 -14.48 5.01 11.72
CA GLY A 38 -14.81 5.33 13.12
C GLY A 38 -13.69 5.98 13.91
N THR A 39 -12.52 6.18 13.32
CA THR A 39 -11.30 6.65 14.00
C THR A 39 -10.52 7.62 13.13
N THR A 40 -9.71 8.48 13.77
CA THR A 40 -8.83 9.43 13.08
C THR A 40 -7.38 8.93 13.07
N PRO A 41 -6.54 9.40 12.13
CA PRO A 41 -5.10 9.06 12.12
C PRO A 41 -4.39 9.35 13.45
N GLN A 42 -4.74 10.44 14.13
CA GLN A 42 -4.17 10.82 15.42
C GLN A 42 -4.49 9.79 16.51
N LYS A 43 -5.74 9.31 16.56
CA LYS A 43 -6.13 8.23 17.47
C LYS A 43 -5.35 6.96 17.15
N ILE A 44 -5.21 6.57 15.88
CA ILE A 44 -4.41 5.38 15.53
C ILE A 44 -2.98 5.55 16.05
N HIS A 45 -2.36 6.71 15.85
CA HIS A 45 -1.02 7.00 16.34
C HIS A 45 -0.91 6.88 17.88
N GLU A 46 -1.90 7.37 18.63
CA GLU A 46 -1.97 7.21 20.09
C GLU A 46 -2.00 5.73 20.50
N TRP A 47 -2.81 4.91 19.81
CA TRP A 47 -2.90 3.47 20.10
C TRP A 47 -1.61 2.73 19.75
N LEU A 48 -1.00 3.01 18.60
CA LEU A 48 0.28 2.41 18.20
C LEU A 48 1.38 2.79 19.18
N SER A 49 1.40 4.04 19.63
CA SER A 49 2.34 4.53 20.65
C SER A 49 2.12 3.86 22.00
N PHE A 50 0.87 3.71 22.43
CA PHE A 50 0.51 3.04 23.69
C PHE A 50 0.89 1.56 23.71
N LEU A 51 0.80 0.88 22.57
CA LEU A 51 1.16 -0.53 22.41
C LEU A 51 2.67 -0.76 22.20
N ASP A 52 3.48 0.31 22.27
CA ASP A 52 4.93 0.26 22.01
C ASP A 52 5.25 -0.37 20.64
N ILE A 53 4.42 -0.08 19.63
CA ILE A 53 4.69 -0.49 18.25
C ILE A 53 5.73 0.48 17.69
N THR A 54 7.01 0.12 17.84
CA THR A 54 8.15 0.97 17.48
C THR A 54 8.56 0.88 16.02
N ASP A 55 8.11 -0.16 15.30
CA ASP A 55 8.55 -0.49 13.95
C ASP A 55 7.38 -0.66 12.98
N ILE A 56 7.33 0.18 11.94
CA ILE A 56 6.43 -0.03 10.80
C ILE A 56 7.19 -0.83 9.74
N LYS A 57 6.74 -2.06 9.48
CA LYS A 57 7.37 -2.93 8.46
C LYS A 57 6.88 -2.64 7.04
N ARG A 58 5.65 -2.14 6.89
CA ARG A 58 5.04 -1.78 5.61
C ARG A 58 3.95 -0.73 5.80
N ILE A 59 3.90 0.25 4.91
CA ILE A 59 2.82 1.22 4.77
C ILE A 59 2.50 1.37 3.29
N ASP A 60 1.22 1.26 2.94
CA ASP A 60 0.73 1.47 1.59
C ASP A 60 -0.06 2.79 1.60
N LEU A 61 0.33 3.74 0.73
CA LEU A 61 -0.39 4.99 0.52
C LEU A 61 -1.12 4.91 -0.82
N ALA A 62 -2.38 5.34 -0.85
CA ALA A 62 -3.20 5.37 -2.05
C ALA A 62 -3.90 6.73 -2.17
N THR A 63 -4.17 7.14 -3.39
CA THR A 63 -5.03 8.28 -3.72
C THR A 63 -6.08 7.80 -4.70
N ASP A 64 -7.32 8.25 -4.50
CA ASP A 64 -8.38 8.01 -5.46
C ASP A 64 -8.29 9.03 -6.60
N ASP A 65 -8.40 8.57 -7.83
CA ASP A 65 -8.45 9.41 -9.03
C ASP A 65 -9.89 9.55 -9.50
N TYR A 66 -10.55 10.63 -9.05
CA TYR A 66 -11.92 10.94 -9.44
C TYR A 66 -12.03 11.66 -10.80
N ASP A 67 -10.91 12.18 -11.31
CA ASP A 67 -10.85 12.95 -12.56
C ASP A 67 -10.48 12.07 -13.77
N GLY A 68 -10.01 10.84 -13.54
CA GLY A 68 -9.65 9.88 -14.59
C GLY A 68 -8.34 10.25 -15.31
N ILE A 69 -7.44 10.97 -14.65
CA ILE A 69 -6.17 11.42 -15.21
C ILE A 69 -5.10 10.32 -15.11
N PHE A 70 -5.09 9.58 -14.01
CA PHE A 70 -4.08 8.58 -13.64
C PHE A 70 -4.55 7.15 -13.95
N THR A 71 -5.07 6.95 -15.16
CA THR A 71 -5.54 5.64 -15.62
C THR A 71 -4.39 4.71 -16.03
N CYS A 72 -4.69 3.40 -16.10
CA CYS A 72 -3.75 2.40 -16.63
C CYS A 72 -3.33 2.73 -18.07
N GLU A 73 -4.24 3.24 -18.88
CA GLU A 73 -4.00 3.65 -20.27
C GLU A 73 -3.06 4.85 -20.34
N ALA A 74 -3.29 5.86 -19.49
CA ALA A 74 -2.40 7.01 -19.35
C ALA A 74 -0.98 6.57 -18.95
N ALA A 75 -0.86 5.64 -18.00
CA ALA A 75 0.44 5.09 -17.61
C ALA A 75 1.15 4.34 -18.76
N LYS A 76 0.42 3.56 -19.57
CA LYS A 76 0.98 2.88 -20.76
C LYS A 76 1.49 3.88 -21.80
N LEU A 77 0.71 4.93 -22.09
CA LEU A 77 1.09 5.98 -23.04
C LEU A 77 2.33 6.73 -22.55
N ALA A 78 2.33 7.17 -21.29
CA ALA A 78 3.48 7.86 -20.70
C ALA A 78 4.75 6.99 -20.70
N TYR A 79 4.64 5.66 -20.53
CA TYR A 79 5.77 4.76 -20.70
C TYR A 79 6.27 4.69 -22.15
N GLN A 80 5.36 4.64 -23.13
CA GLN A 80 5.69 4.63 -24.56
C GLN A 80 6.36 5.94 -24.99
N ASP A 81 5.88 7.06 -24.45
CA ASP A 81 6.41 8.42 -24.67
C ASP A 81 7.70 8.71 -23.88
N ASP A 82 8.29 7.68 -23.26
CA ASP A 82 9.55 7.75 -22.54
C ASP A 82 9.51 8.66 -21.29
N ALA A 83 8.32 9.05 -20.83
CA ALA A 83 8.12 9.98 -19.71
C ALA A 83 8.59 9.43 -18.35
N PHE A 84 8.71 8.10 -18.22
CA PHE A 84 9.34 7.45 -17.08
C PHE A 84 10.03 6.13 -17.47
N TYR A 85 10.82 5.57 -16.56
CA TYR A 85 11.58 4.32 -16.74
C TYR A 85 11.33 3.36 -15.58
N CYS A 86 10.97 2.11 -15.89
CA CYS A 86 10.61 1.09 -14.90
C CYS A 86 11.78 0.20 -14.45
N GLY A 87 12.97 0.38 -15.01
CA GLY A 87 14.14 -0.42 -14.64
C GLY A 87 14.88 0.14 -13.43
N LYS A 88 15.77 -0.67 -12.85
CA LYS A 88 16.72 -0.22 -11.82
C LYS A 88 17.99 0.27 -12.50
N GLY A 89 18.48 1.46 -12.12
CA GLY A 89 19.72 2.03 -12.64
C GLY A 89 19.52 2.97 -13.85
N PRO A 90 20.62 3.42 -14.48
CA PRO A 90 20.56 4.32 -15.63
C PRO A 90 19.77 3.70 -16.77
N LYS A 91 18.90 4.49 -17.38
CA LYS A 91 18.17 4.09 -18.58
C LYS A 91 19.19 3.83 -19.70
N PRO A 92 19.23 2.64 -20.32
CA PRO A 92 20.15 2.41 -21.43
C PRO A 92 19.83 3.39 -22.57
N CYS A 93 20.86 4.07 -23.10
CA CYS A 93 20.71 4.95 -24.25
C CYS A 93 20.05 4.16 -25.39
N LYS A 94 18.87 4.60 -25.84
CA LYS A 94 18.28 4.15 -27.10
C LYS A 94 19.06 4.82 -28.23
N ASP A 95 20.24 4.31 -28.54
CA ASP A 95 20.95 4.72 -29.75
C ASP A 95 20.31 4.00 -30.96
N GLU A 96 19.27 4.60 -31.51
CA GLU A 96 18.58 4.11 -32.72
C GLU A 96 19.44 4.26 -33.99
N SER A 97 20.65 4.83 -33.92
CA SER A 97 21.55 4.97 -35.09
C SER A 97 22.22 3.66 -35.54
N LEU A 98 22.08 2.57 -34.79
CA LEU A 98 22.73 1.28 -35.05
C LEU A 98 21.82 0.23 -35.72
N LYS A 99 20.60 0.60 -36.10
CA LYS A 99 19.71 -0.27 -36.90
C LYS A 99 19.83 0.09 -38.38
N THR A 100 20.91 -0.35 -39.04
CA THR A 100 21.00 -0.43 -40.51
C THR A 100 21.42 -1.82 -40.93
#